data_AF-A0AAU9AIR5-F1
#
_entry.id   AF-A0AAU9AIR5-F1
#
_cell.length_a   1.000
_cell.length_b   1.000
_cell.length_c   1.000
_cell.angle_alpha   90.00
_cell.angle_beta   90.00
_cell.angle_gamma   90.00
#
_symmetry.space_group_name_H-M   'P 1'
#
loop_
_entity.id
_entity.type
_entity.pdbx_description
1 polymer ?
#
loop_
_entity_poly.entity_id
_entity_poly.type
_entity_poly.pdbx_seq_one_letter_code
_entity_poly.pdbx_strand_id
1 'polypeptide(L)' 'MWWRGNGLWAGLLVALIVAGAGKAGGHPGTAAGLAGSAGLIFFFRESIGAESSLYSVPVRFWPPALLVLSVLAAFGK' A
#
# COMPACT_ATOMS: atom_id res chain seq x y z
N MET A 1 -20.93 0.74 4.26
CA MET A 1 -19.84 -0.25 4.07
C MET A 1 -18.54 0.50 3.94
N TRP A 2 -17.49 0.11 4.65
CA TRP A 2 -16.23 0.85 4.78
C TRP A 2 -15.25 0.58 3.63
N TRP A 3 -15.60 -0.33 2.72
CA TRP A 3 -14.84 -0.66 1.53
C TRP A 3 -15.78 -0.78 0.33
N ARG A 4 -15.24 -0.59 -0.87
CA ARG A 4 -15.94 -0.75 -2.14
C ARG A 4 -15.04 -1.42 -3.17
N GLY A 5 -15.62 -2.25 -4.03
CA GLY A 5 -14.88 -2.98 -5.07
C GLY A 5 -13.74 -3.83 -4.50
N ASN A 6 -12.59 -3.79 -5.17
CA ASN A 6 -11.38 -4.51 -4.79
C ASN A 6 -10.56 -3.79 -3.70
N GLY A 7 -11.09 -2.72 -3.08
CA GLY A 7 -10.35 -1.94 -2.09
C GLY A 7 -9.95 -2.73 -0.83
N LEU A 8 -10.79 -3.68 -0.40
CA LEU A 8 -10.44 -4.57 0.72
C LEU A 8 -9.26 -5.49 0.39
N TRP A 9 -9.29 -6.10 -0.80
CA TRP A 9 -8.22 -6.97 -1.28
C TRP A 9 -6.91 -6.20 -1.51
N ALA A 10 -6.99 -4.99 -2.08
CA ALA A 10 -5.84 -4.11 -2.22
C ALA A 10 -5.22 -3.78 -0.85
N GLY A 11 -6.04 -3.43 0.13
CA GLY A 11 -5.59 -3.16 1.51
C GLY A 11 -4.91 -4.37 2.15
N LEU A 12 -5.51 -5.55 2.04
CA LEU A 12 -4.95 -6.78 2.58
C LEU A 12 -3.58 -7.11 1.94
N LEU A 13 -3.48 -6.96 0.63
CA LEU A 13 -2.26 -7.23 -0.12
C LEU A 13 -1.12 -6.29 0.29
N VAL A 14 -1.41 -4.99 0.41
CA VAL A 14 -0.44 -4.01 0.93
C VAL A 14 0.00 -4.38 2.35
N ALA A 15 -0.93 -4.70 3.25
CA ALA A 15 -0.62 -5.06 4.62
C ALA A 15 0.29 -6.29 4.70
N LEU A 16 0.02 -7.33 3.90
CA LEU A 16 0.83 -8.54 3.85
C LEU A 16 2.24 -8.28 3.32
N ILE A 17 2.38 -7.48 2.25
CA ILE A 17 3.68 -7.13 1.69
C ILE A 17 4.52 -6.35 2.72
N VAL A 18 3.93 -5.33 3.34
CA VAL A 18 4.63 -4.48 4.31
C VAL A 18 5.02 -5.26 5.57
N ALA A 19 4.10 -6.05 6.14
CA ALA A 19 4.38 -6.86 7.31
C ALA A 19 5.41 -7.96 7.02
N GLY A 20 5.33 -8.62 5.85
CA GLY A 20 6.30 -9.62 5.42
C GLY A 20 7.69 -9.03 5.23
N ALA A 21 7.79 -7.90 4.53
CA ALA A 21 9.05 -7.21 4.30
C ALA A 21 9.65 -6.67 5.62
N GLY A 22 8.83 -6.11 6.51
CA GLY A 22 9.25 -5.67 7.84
C GLY A 22 9.76 -6.82 8.71
N LYS A 23 9.13 -8.00 8.65
CA LYS A 23 9.60 -9.19 9.38
C LYS A 23 10.94 -9.71 8.85
N ALA A 24 11.18 -9.59 7.55
CA ALA A 24 12.42 -10.05 6.92
C ALA A 24 13.59 -9.06 7.06
N GLY A 25 13.30 -7.76 7.01
CA GLY A 25 14.32 -6.71 6.90
C GLY A 25 14.23 -5.59 7.94
N GLY A 26 13.39 -5.70 8.97
CA GLY A 26 13.18 -4.64 9.96
C GLY A 26 12.67 -3.34 9.33
N HIS A 27 13.11 -2.20 9.86
CA HIS A 27 12.76 -0.86 9.34
C HIS A 27 13.02 -0.67 7.83
N PRO A 28 14.22 -0.99 7.28
CA PRO A 28 14.45 -0.85 5.84
C PRO A 28 13.57 -1.82 5.03
N GLY A 29 13.24 -3.00 5.58
CA GLY A 29 12.27 -3.92 5.01
C GLY A 29 10.86 -3.32 4.92
N THR A 30 10.38 -2.66 5.98
CA THR A 30 9.09 -1.96 5.98
C THR A 30 9.05 -0.84 4.94
N ALA A 31 10.11 -0.03 4.85
CA ALA A 31 10.21 1.03 3.84
C ALA A 31 10.20 0.47 2.41
N ALA A 32 10.96 -0.59 2.15
CA ALA A 32 10.95 -1.29 0.86
C ALA A 32 9.58 -1.91 0.54
N GLY A 33 8.90 -2.48 1.54
CA GLY A 33 7.56 -3.04 1.39
C GLY A 33 6.50 -1.99 1.05
N LEU A 34 6.59 -0.79 1.66
CA LEU A 34 5.71 0.34 1.35
C LEU A 34 5.96 0.89 -0.06
N ALA A 35 7.23 1.06 -0.45
CA ALA A 35 7.59 1.50 -1.79
C ALA A 35 7.17 0.48 -2.87
N GLY A 36 7.39 -0.81 -2.61
CA GLY A 36 6.97 -1.90 -3.49
C GLY A 36 5.44 -1.96 -3.62
N SER A 37 4.72 -1.79 -2.51
CA SER A 37 3.25 -1.71 -2.51
C SER A 37 2.74 -0.52 -3.31
N ALA A 38 3.39 0.65 -3.21
CA ALA A 38 3.05 1.83 -4.01
C ALA A 38 3.17 1.54 -5.52
N GLY A 39 4.29 0.92 -5.93
CA GLY A 39 4.52 0.51 -7.30
C GLY A 39 3.49 -0.51 -7.80
N LEU A 40 3.16 -1.49 -6.97
CA LEU A 40 2.21 -2.55 -7.31
C LEU A 40 0.78 -1.98 -7.48
N ILE A 41 0.33 -1.12 -6.56
CA ILE A 41 -0.98 -0.47 -6.68
C ILE A 41 -1.02 0.46 -7.91
N PHE A 42 0.07 1.17 -8.20
CA PHE A 42 0.15 2.02 -9.39
C PHE A 42 0.06 1.20 -10.68
N PHE A 43 0.76 0.05 -10.74
CA PHE A 43 0.77 -0.84 -11.89
C PHE A 43 -0.60 -1.50 -12.13
N PHE A 44 -1.24 -1.97 -11.06
CA PHE A 44 -2.55 -2.65 -11.14
C PHE A 44 -3.76 -1.70 -11.01
N ARG A 45 -3.56 -0.38 -11.05
CA ARG A 45 -4.63 0.61 -10.79
C ARG A 45 -5.87 0.42 -11.67
N GLU A 46 -5.69 0.03 -12.92
CA GLU A 46 -6.80 -0.17 -13.87
C GLU A 46 -7.55 -1.46 -13.58
N SER A 47 -6.84 -2.54 -13.25
CA SER A 47 -7.42 -3.83 -12.86
C SER A 47 -8.11 -3.79 -11.50
N ILE A 48 -7.63 -2.95 -10.58
CA ILE A 48 -8.25 -2.73 -9.26
C ILE A 48 -9.60 -2.01 -9.41
N GLY A 49 -9.79 -1.22 -10.48
CA GLY A 49 -11.03 -0.52 -10.78
C GLY A 49 -11.13 0.83 -10.06
N ALA A 50 -11.63 1.84 -10.79
CA ALA A 50 -11.70 3.23 -10.34
C ALA A 50 -12.60 3.47 -9.10
N GLU A 51 -13.58 2.60 -8.89
CA GLU A 51 -14.54 2.65 -7.78
C GLU A 51 -13.99 2.01 -6.49
N SER A 52 -12.81 1.37 -6.56
CA SER A 52 -12.24 0.66 -5.42
C SER A 52 -11.75 1.61 -4.34
N SER A 53 -12.20 1.36 -3.12
CA SER A 53 -11.86 2.17 -1.96
C SER A 53 -11.83 1.33 -0.69
N LEU A 54 -11.01 1.76 0.27
CA LEU A 54 -11.01 1.23 1.63
C LEU A 54 -10.93 2.43 2.57
N TYR A 55 -11.75 2.40 3.62
CA TYR A 55 -12.03 3.52 4.54
C TYR A 55 -12.43 4.82 3.82
N SER A 56 -13.24 4.70 2.77
CA SER A 56 -13.65 5.83 1.92
C SER A 56 -12.49 6.53 1.20
N VAL A 57 -11.27 5.97 1.23
CA VAL A 57 -10.12 6.46 0.47
C VAL A 57 -10.00 5.66 -0.83
N PRO A 58 -10.16 6.30 -2.01
CA PRO A 58 -9.98 5.64 -3.29
C PRO A 58 -8.55 5.10 -3.44
N VAL A 59 -8.43 3.84 -3.89
CA VAL A 59 -7.14 3.15 -4.03
C VAL A 59 -6.19 3.87 -5.00
N ARG A 60 -6.73 4.65 -5.96
CA ARG A 60 -5.95 5.49 -6.89
C ARG A 60 -5.05 6.52 -6.18
N PHE A 61 -5.38 6.93 -4.96
CA PHE A 61 -4.59 7.90 -4.20
C PHE A 61 -3.56 7.24 -3.27
N TRP A 62 -3.54 5.91 -3.21
CA TRP A 62 -2.65 5.18 -2.32
C TRP A 62 -1.19 5.23 -2.75
N PRO A 63 -0.81 5.16 -4.06
CA PRO A 63 0.60 5.19 -4.44
C PRO A 63 1.39 6.38 -3.88
N PRO A 64 0.93 7.65 -4.01
CA PRO A 64 1.67 8.76 -3.40
C PRO A 64 1.68 8.70 -1.87
N ALA A 65 0.61 8.26 -1.23
CA ALA A 65 0.56 8.10 0.23
C ALA A 65 1.55 7.03 0.72
N LEU A 66 1.61 5.88 0.04
CA LEU A 66 2.52 4.77 0.35
C LEU A 66 3.98 5.16 0.13
N LEU A 67 4.28 6.00 -0.87
CA LEU A 67 5.62 6.55 -1.07
C LEU A 67 6.01 7.54 0.04
N VAL A 68 5.09 8.40 0.50
CA VAL A 68 5.37 9.28 1.64
C VAL A 68 5.66 8.44 2.88
N LEU A 69 4.84 7.41 3.14
CA LEU A 69 5.05 6.50 4.25
C LEU A 69 6.36 5.71 4.12
N SER A 70 6.79 5.32 2.91
CA SER A 70 8.06 4.62 2.73
C SER A 70 9.25 5.50 3.08
N VAL A 71 9.23 6.77 2.69
CA VAL A 71 10.24 7.76 3.07
C VAL A 71 10.24 7.96 4.58
N LEU A 72 9.06 8.17 5.19
CA LEU A 72 8.96 8.30 6.63
C LEU A 72 9.45 7.05 7.37
N ALA A 73 9.19 5.85 6.86
CA ALA A 73 9.68 4.60 7.45
C ALA A 73 11.19 4.41 7.27
N ALA A 74 11.77 4.96 6.20
CA ALA A 74 13.22 4.92 5.96
C ALA A 74 14.01 5.86 6.89
N PHE A 75 13.41 7.00 7.26
CA PHE A 75 14.06 8.04 8.08
C PHE A 75 13.54 8.12 9.53
N GLY A 76 12.38 7.53 9.80
CA GLY A 76 11.83 7.36 11.14
C GLY A 76 12.60 6.26 11.86
N LYS A 77 13.61 6.68 12.63
CA LYS A 77 14.34 5.82 13.58
C LYS A 77 13.40 5.18 14.58
#